data_AF-A0A2C5ZY81-F1
#
_entry.id   AF-A0A2C5ZY81-F1
#
_cell.length_a   1.000
_cell.length_b   1.000
_cell.length_c   1.000
_cell.angle_alpha   90.00
_cell.angle_beta   90.00
_cell.angle_gamma   90.00
#
_symmetry.space_group_name_H-M   'P 1'
#
loop_
_entity.id
_entity.type
_entity.pdbx_description
1 polymer ?
#
loop_
_entity_poly.entity_id
_entity_poly.type
_entity_poly.pdbx_seq_one_letter_code
_entity_poly.pdbx_strand_id
1 'polypeptide(L)'
;MLTSFLLQATPHRGLQVQNVAGAWVDCPPVAGTLVVAVGQGLEALTRGVCVATTHRVLSPPAGAGPRFSIPFFQGVRFDAEFDELEAVGVGPVPDAVRAQRRAVVERYGGRVDDVEFTFHRGAVAKTLGEATLRNRVKSHPDVGERWYPDILRSVREEQARAATTSSEAGRPTSAVEAR
;
A
#
# COMPACT_ATOMS: atom_id res chain seq x y z
N MET A 1 -6.73 4.98 1.54
CA MET A 1 -7.79 4.00 1.21
C MET A 1 -7.84 2.96 2.31
N LEU A 2 -9.02 2.62 2.82
CA LEU A 2 -9.20 1.71 3.97
C LEU A 2 -9.42 0.27 3.49
N THR A 3 -10.49 0.05 2.73
CA THR A 3 -10.85 -1.25 2.18
C THR A 3 -11.44 -1.05 0.79
N SER A 4 -11.10 -1.93 -0.13
CA SER A 4 -11.67 -1.95 -1.48
C SER A 4 -12.55 -3.17 -1.63
N PHE A 5 -13.73 -2.97 -2.20
CA PHE A 5 -14.65 -4.02 -2.59
C PHE A 5 -14.73 -4.03 -4.10
N LEU A 6 -14.42 -5.16 -4.73
CA LEU A 6 -14.38 -5.26 -6.17
C LEU A 6 -15.31 -6.38 -6.64
N LEU A 7 -16.32 -6.01 -7.40
CA LEU A 7 -17.11 -6.96 -8.17
C LEU A 7 -16.38 -7.26 -9.48
N GLN A 8 -16.04 -8.54 -9.70
CA GLN A 8 -15.54 -9.00 -11.00
C GLN A 8 -16.74 -9.34 -11.90
N ALA A 9 -17.18 -8.35 -12.69
CA ALA A 9 -18.46 -8.38 -13.39
C ALA A 9 -18.50 -9.32 -14.62
N THR A 10 -17.32 -9.72 -15.12
CA THR A 10 -17.20 -10.66 -16.25
C THR A 10 -16.38 -11.89 -15.85
N PRO A 11 -16.50 -13.03 -16.56
CA PRO A 11 -15.80 -14.26 -16.19
C PRO A 11 -14.28 -14.25 -16.50
N HIS A 12 -13.76 -13.14 -17.03
CA HIS A 12 -12.35 -13.02 -17.39
C HIS A 12 -11.44 -13.10 -16.16
N ARG A 13 -10.43 -13.98 -16.25
CA ARG A 13 -9.29 -13.98 -15.34
C ARG A 13 -8.40 -12.76 -15.59
N GLY A 14 -7.51 -12.47 -14.64
CA GLY A 14 -6.47 -11.44 -14.81
C GLY A 14 -6.05 -10.77 -13.52
N LEU A 15 -6.91 -10.71 -12.50
CA LEU A 15 -6.53 -10.19 -11.20
C LEU A 15 -5.62 -11.19 -10.48
N GLN A 16 -4.47 -10.72 -10.02
CA GLN A 16 -3.54 -11.47 -9.18
C GLN A 16 -3.21 -10.68 -7.92
N VAL A 17 -3.07 -11.40 -6.80
CA VAL A 17 -2.64 -10.86 -5.51
C VAL A 17 -1.33 -11.50 -5.10
N GLN A 18 -0.45 -10.76 -4.44
CA GLN A 18 0.79 -11.31 -3.91
C GLN A 18 0.55 -11.83 -2.49
N ASN A 19 0.95 -13.07 -2.22
CA ASN A 19 0.89 -13.62 -0.87
C ASN A 19 2.13 -13.22 -0.05
N VAL A 20 2.15 -13.59 1.23
CA VAL A 20 3.25 -13.28 2.17
C VAL A 20 4.61 -13.89 1.77
N ALA A 21 4.61 -14.92 0.93
CA ALA A 21 5.84 -15.52 0.37
C ALA A 21 6.32 -14.80 -0.90
N GLY A 22 5.68 -13.68 -1.29
CA GLY A 22 5.98 -12.95 -2.52
C GLY A 22 5.42 -13.60 -3.79
N ALA A 23 4.69 -14.72 -3.69
CA ALA A 23 4.15 -15.41 -4.85
C ALA A 23 2.84 -14.79 -5.32
N TRP A 24 2.70 -14.63 -6.64
CA TRP A 24 1.47 -14.16 -7.27
C TRP A 24 0.43 -15.29 -7.33
N VAL A 25 -0.76 -15.01 -6.82
CA VAL A 25 -1.90 -15.93 -6.75
C VAL A 25 -3.06 -15.36 -7.56
N ASP A 26 -3.65 -16.18 -8.42
CA ASP A 26 -4.83 -15.80 -9.21
C ASP A 26 -6.06 -15.58 -8.32
N CYS A 27 -6.81 -14.52 -8.62
CA CYS A 27 -8.10 -14.21 -7.99
C CYS A 27 -9.21 -14.31 -9.06
N PRO A 28 -9.64 -15.53 -9.44
CA PRO A 28 -10.67 -15.70 -10.47
C PRO A 28 -12.01 -15.14 -10.01
N PRO A 29 -12.88 -14.69 -10.94
CA PRO A 29 -14.24 -14.30 -10.60
C PRO A 29 -15.03 -15.46 -9.98
N VAL A 30 -15.70 -15.22 -8.85
CA VAL A 30 -16.60 -16.17 -8.21
C VAL A 30 -17.99 -15.53 -8.11
N ALA A 31 -19.00 -16.21 -8.67
CA ALA A 31 -20.37 -15.68 -8.71
C ALA A 31 -20.93 -15.42 -7.31
N GLY A 32 -21.61 -14.29 -7.13
CA GLY A 32 -22.20 -13.90 -5.84
C GLY A 32 -21.19 -13.42 -4.79
N THR A 33 -19.94 -13.13 -5.18
CA THR A 33 -18.89 -12.71 -4.24
C THR A 33 -18.26 -11.37 -4.63
N LEU A 34 -17.56 -10.76 -3.67
CA LEU A 34 -16.72 -9.60 -3.86
C LEU A 34 -15.28 -9.94 -3.48
N VAL A 35 -14.32 -9.41 -4.23
CA VAL A 35 -12.94 -9.38 -3.77
C VAL A 35 -12.81 -8.25 -2.77
N VAL A 36 -12.35 -8.56 -1.56
CA VAL A 36 -12.11 -7.57 -0.50
C VAL A 36 -10.61 -7.40 -0.35
N ALA A 37 -10.10 -6.22 -0.71
CA ALA A 37 -8.69 -5.89 -0.60
C ALA A 37 -8.45 -4.90 0.55
N VAL A 38 -7.41 -5.16 1.33
CA VAL A 38 -6.98 -4.29 2.42
C VAL A 38 -6.15 -3.15 1.84
N GLY A 39 -6.47 -1.92 2.24
CA GLY A 39 -5.69 -0.74 1.91
C GLY A 39 -4.74 -0.35 3.04
N GLN A 40 -3.76 0.48 2.71
CA GLN A 40 -2.77 1.01 3.67
C GLN A 40 -3.39 1.73 4.87
N GLY A 41 -4.60 2.30 4.72
CA GLY A 41 -5.30 2.91 5.86
C GLY A 41 -5.67 1.88 6.92
N LEU A 42 -6.18 0.70 6.53
CA LEU A 42 -6.53 -0.35 7.48
C LEU A 42 -5.28 -1.02 8.05
N GLU A 43 -4.21 -1.09 7.26
CA GLU A 43 -2.91 -1.53 7.76
C GLU A 43 -2.37 -0.63 8.87
N ALA A 44 -2.42 0.69 8.68
CA ALA A 44 -2.04 1.65 9.71
C ALA A 44 -2.92 1.49 10.97
N LEU A 45 -4.24 1.44 10.80
CA LEU A 45 -5.17 1.26 11.92
C LEU A 45 -4.92 -0.01 12.73
N THR A 46 -4.53 -1.09 12.05
CA THR A 46 -4.31 -2.40 12.68
C THR A 46 -2.85 -2.63 13.07
N ARG A 47 -1.98 -1.62 12.92
CA ARG A 47 -0.53 -1.69 13.18
C ARG A 47 0.13 -2.88 12.47
N GLY A 48 -0.21 -3.08 11.20
CA GLY A 48 0.40 -4.12 10.35
C GLY A 48 -0.17 -5.53 10.53
N VAL A 49 -1.25 -5.70 11.29
CA VAL A 49 -1.94 -7.00 11.38
C VAL A 49 -2.67 -7.31 10.08
N CYS A 50 -3.44 -6.37 9.54
CA CYS A 50 -4.04 -6.47 8.22
C CYS A 50 -3.16 -5.74 7.22
N VAL A 51 -2.40 -6.47 6.41
CA VAL A 51 -1.46 -5.86 5.46
C VAL A 51 -2.16 -5.44 4.17
N ALA A 52 -1.79 -4.27 3.64
CA ALA A 52 -2.28 -3.78 2.37
C ALA A 52 -1.98 -4.78 1.24
N THR A 53 -2.98 -5.08 0.43
CA THR A 53 -2.88 -6.11 -0.59
C THR A 53 -2.10 -5.62 -1.81
N THR A 54 -0.91 -6.16 -2.02
CA THR A 54 -0.21 -6.02 -3.31
C THR A 54 -0.96 -6.82 -4.37
N HIS A 55 -1.31 -6.17 -5.47
CA HIS A 55 -2.10 -6.76 -6.54
C HIS A 55 -1.69 -6.21 -7.90
N ARG A 56 -1.95 -7.00 -8.95
CA ARG A 56 -1.77 -6.60 -10.35
C ARG A 56 -2.89 -7.13 -11.21
N VAL A 57 -3.08 -6.54 -12.37
CA VAL A 57 -4.05 -6.99 -13.37
C VAL A 57 -3.30 -7.34 -14.65
N LEU A 58 -3.49 -8.58 -15.11
CA LEU A 58 -3.03 -9.05 -16.41
C LEU A 58 -4.11 -8.76 -17.45
N SER A 59 -3.68 -8.30 -18.62
CA SER A 59 -4.57 -8.11 -19.76
C SER A 59 -5.18 -9.45 -20.20
N PRO A 60 -6.49 -9.51 -20.51
CA PRO A 60 -7.08 -10.69 -21.11
C PRO A 60 -6.39 -11.09 -22.42
N PRO A 61 -6.42 -12.38 -22.80
CA PRO A 61 -5.93 -12.82 -24.11
C PRO A 61 -6.62 -12.05 -25.25
N ALA A 62 -5.88 -11.82 -26.35
CA ALA A 62 -6.45 -11.21 -27.54
C ALA A 62 -7.67 -12.01 -28.03
N GLY A 63 -8.74 -11.31 -28.39
CA GLY A 63 -10.00 -11.93 -28.81
C GLY A 63 -10.92 -12.40 -27.67
N ALA A 64 -10.49 -12.35 -26.40
CA ALA A 64 -11.35 -12.71 -25.26
C ALA A 64 -12.43 -11.65 -24.93
N GLY A 65 -12.37 -10.48 -25.57
CA GLY A 65 -13.25 -9.34 -25.27
C GLY A 65 -12.85 -8.58 -23.99
N PRO A 66 -13.64 -7.56 -23.61
CA PRO A 66 -13.31 -6.69 -22.49
C PRO A 66 -13.57 -7.37 -21.14
N ARG A 67 -12.66 -7.15 -20.18
CA ARG A 67 -12.85 -7.49 -18.77
C ARG A 67 -13.42 -6.29 -18.02
N PHE A 68 -14.52 -6.48 -17.30
CA PHE A 68 -15.10 -5.43 -16.47
C PHE A 68 -14.98 -5.75 -14.97
N SER A 69 -14.74 -4.72 -14.18
CA SER A 69 -14.83 -4.80 -12.72
C SER A 69 -15.43 -3.50 -12.19
N ILE A 70 -16.23 -3.62 -11.13
CA ILE A 70 -16.92 -2.49 -10.51
C ILE A 70 -16.32 -2.32 -9.11
N PRO A 71 -15.45 -1.31 -8.90
CA PRO A 71 -14.86 -1.07 -7.60
C PRO A 71 -15.73 -0.14 -6.74
N PHE A 72 -15.78 -0.43 -5.45
CA PHE A 72 -16.22 0.48 -4.41
C PHE A 72 -15.09 0.64 -3.39
N PHE A 73 -14.74 1.88 -3.07
CA PHE A 73 -13.61 2.20 -2.20
C PHE A 73 -14.12 2.83 -0.92
N GLN A 74 -13.86 2.17 0.20
CA GLN A 74 -14.08 2.74 1.51
C GLN A 74 -12.85 3.58 1.90
N GLY A 75 -13.09 4.85 2.20
CA GLY A 75 -12.10 5.78 2.71
C GLY A 75 -12.33 6.12 4.17
N VAL A 76 -11.33 6.76 4.77
CA VAL A 76 -11.54 7.58 5.97
C VAL A 76 -11.77 9.01 5.48
N ARG A 77 -12.36 9.85 6.34
CA ARG A 77 -12.53 11.27 6.05
C ARG A 77 -11.18 11.91 5.69
N PHE A 78 -11.17 12.81 4.71
CA PHE A 78 -9.92 13.41 4.23
C PHE A 78 -9.32 14.42 5.21
N ASP A 79 -10.14 14.98 6.09
CA ASP A 79 -9.72 15.88 7.16
C ASP A 79 -9.16 15.14 8.39
N ALA A 80 -9.24 13.81 8.42
CA ALA A 80 -8.73 13.03 9.54
C ALA A 80 -7.21 13.12 9.64
N GLU A 81 -6.71 13.42 10.84
CA GLU A 81 -5.28 13.41 11.16
C GLU A 81 -4.77 12.00 11.44
N PHE A 82 -3.46 11.78 11.28
CA PHE A 82 -2.87 10.46 11.52
C PHE A 82 -3.02 9.98 12.97
N ASP A 83 -2.92 10.87 13.95
CA ASP A 83 -3.09 10.50 15.35
C ASP A 83 -4.57 10.20 15.68
N GLU A 84 -5.53 10.80 14.96
CA GLU A 84 -6.96 10.47 15.10
C GLU A 84 -7.28 9.06 14.60
N LEU A 85 -6.56 8.57 13.57
CA LEU A 85 -6.71 7.20 13.10
C LEU A 85 -6.39 6.20 14.21
N GLU A 86 -5.35 6.46 15.01
CA GLU A 86 -4.98 5.59 16.14
C GLU A 86 -6.00 5.65 17.28
N ALA A 87 -6.69 6.78 17.46
CA ALA A 87 -7.62 7.03 18.57
C ALA A 87 -9.08 6.65 18.27
N VAL A 88 -9.55 6.85 17.04
CA VAL A 88 -10.96 6.68 16.59
C VAL A 88 -11.13 5.42 15.73
N GLY A 89 -10.05 4.66 15.54
CA GLY A 89 -9.99 3.49 14.67
C GLY A 89 -10.54 2.19 15.29
N VAL A 90 -9.88 1.08 14.94
CA VAL A 90 -10.23 -0.28 15.40
C VAL A 90 -9.92 -0.53 16.89
N GLY A 91 -9.43 0.48 17.60
CA GLY A 91 -8.95 0.36 18.98
C GLY A 91 -7.68 -0.49 19.10
N PRO A 92 -7.28 -0.85 20.33
CA PRO A 92 -6.16 -1.76 20.53
C PRO A 92 -6.50 -3.14 19.96
N VAL A 93 -5.80 -3.54 18.90
CA VAL A 93 -5.92 -4.90 18.35
C VAL A 93 -5.65 -5.92 19.47
N PRO A 94 -6.46 -6.98 19.66
CA PRO A 94 -6.19 -7.95 20.72
C PRO A 94 -4.85 -8.67 20.56
N ASP A 95 -4.19 -9.01 21.68
CA ASP A 95 -2.88 -9.69 21.66
C ASP A 95 -2.90 -11.03 20.95
N ALA A 96 -4.00 -11.78 21.08
CA ALA A 96 -4.19 -13.04 20.39
C ALA A 96 -4.14 -12.87 18.85
N VAL A 97 -4.72 -11.79 18.33
CA VAL A 97 -4.72 -11.50 16.89
C VAL A 97 -3.32 -11.06 16.43
N ARG A 98 -2.63 -10.24 17.23
CA ARG A 98 -1.22 -9.90 16.97
C ARG A 98 -0.32 -11.14 16.95
N ALA A 99 -0.56 -12.09 17.86
CA ALA A 99 0.18 -13.34 17.91
C ALA A 99 -0.05 -14.20 16.65
N GLN A 100 -1.29 -14.26 16.15
CA GLN A 100 -1.59 -14.92 14.87
C GLN A 100 -0.80 -14.31 13.72
N ARG A 101 -0.74 -12.97 13.63
CA ARG A 101 0.07 -12.31 12.60
C ARG A 101 1.56 -12.67 12.71
N ARG A 102 2.13 -12.64 13.92
CA ARG A 102 3.54 -13.01 14.14
C ARG A 102 3.82 -14.46 13.70
N ALA A 103 2.95 -15.40 14.07
CA ALA A 103 3.10 -16.80 13.68
C ALA A 103 3.05 -16.99 12.15
N VAL A 104 2.21 -16.24 11.45
CA VAL A 104 2.19 -16.23 9.97
C VAL A 104 3.52 -15.71 9.43
N VAL A 105 3.98 -14.54 9.87
CA VAL A 105 5.23 -13.95 9.36
C VAL A 105 6.45 -14.87 9.61
N GLU A 106 6.54 -15.45 10.80
CA GLU A 106 7.61 -16.38 11.17
C GLU A 106 7.61 -17.62 10.28
N ARG A 107 6.43 -18.19 9.99
CA ARG A 107 6.28 -19.35 9.09
C ARG A 107 6.84 -19.10 7.69
N TYR A 108 6.80 -17.87 7.21
CA TYR A 108 7.25 -17.49 5.87
C TYR A 108 8.64 -16.83 5.84
N GLY A 109 9.36 -16.83 6.97
CA GLY A 109 10.74 -16.32 7.03
C GLY A 109 10.86 -14.79 7.00
N GLY A 110 9.79 -14.07 7.34
CA GLY A 110 9.77 -12.60 7.33
C GLY A 110 8.74 -12.03 6.35
N ARG A 111 8.72 -10.70 6.25
CA ARG A 111 7.82 -9.95 5.35
C ARG A 111 8.56 -9.67 4.05
N VAL A 112 7.99 -10.10 2.93
CA VAL A 112 8.58 -9.97 1.58
C VAL A 112 7.74 -9.05 0.66
N ASP A 113 6.73 -8.35 1.20
CA ASP A 113 5.93 -7.42 0.40
C ASP A 113 6.52 -5.99 0.39
N ASP A 114 6.58 -5.39 -0.80
CA ASP A 114 7.20 -4.09 -1.09
C ASP A 114 6.30 -2.89 -0.76
N VAL A 115 5.38 -3.01 0.20
CA VAL A 115 4.46 -1.90 0.51
C VAL A 115 5.18 -0.85 1.35
N GLU A 116 5.67 0.19 0.68
CA GLU A 116 6.20 1.39 1.32
C GLU A 116 5.10 2.03 2.19
N PHE A 117 5.37 2.17 3.49
CA PHE A 117 4.43 2.74 4.45
C PHE A 117 4.34 4.26 4.26
N THR A 118 3.39 4.70 3.42
CA THR A 118 3.20 6.13 3.10
C THR A 118 2.62 6.94 4.28
N PHE A 119 2.21 6.26 5.35
CA PHE A 119 1.50 6.87 6.49
C PHE A 119 2.28 6.65 7.78
N HIS A 120 3.27 7.49 8.03
CA HIS A 120 4.06 7.46 9.26
C HIS A 120 4.00 8.82 9.96
N ARG A 121 4.05 8.79 11.30
CA ARG A 121 4.13 9.99 12.14
C ARG A 121 5.38 10.80 11.76
N GLY A 122 5.23 12.10 11.53
CA GLY A 122 6.31 12.99 11.08
C GLY A 122 6.42 13.16 9.56
N ALA A 123 5.53 12.55 8.78
CA ALA A 123 5.41 12.84 7.35
C ALA A 123 4.96 14.30 7.12
N VAL A 124 5.29 14.85 5.94
CA VAL A 124 4.91 16.22 5.54
C VAL A 124 3.39 16.40 5.47
N ALA A 125 2.65 15.33 5.19
CA ALA A 125 1.20 15.34 5.25
C ALA A 125 0.72 15.23 6.70
N LYS A 126 -0.20 16.12 7.10
CA LYS A 126 -0.87 16.09 8.41
C LYS A 126 -2.14 15.25 8.37
N THR A 127 -2.84 15.29 7.24
CA THR A 127 -4.12 14.59 7.04
C THR A 127 -4.04 13.50 5.99
N LEU A 128 -5.01 12.57 6.03
CA LEU A 128 -5.15 11.55 4.98
C LEU A 128 -5.46 12.13 3.60
N GLY A 129 -6.18 13.25 3.54
CA GLY A 129 -6.46 13.96 2.29
C GLY A 129 -5.18 14.46 1.63
N GLU A 130 -4.31 15.13 2.40
CA GLU A 130 -3.02 15.61 1.93
C GLU A 130 -2.12 14.47 1.46
N ALA A 131 -2.01 13.39 2.23
CA ALA A 131 -1.21 12.23 1.84
C ALA A 131 -1.77 11.57 0.57
N THR A 132 -3.11 11.49 0.44
CA THR A 132 -3.76 10.97 -0.78
C THR A 132 -3.46 11.87 -1.98
N LEU A 133 -3.54 13.19 -1.84
CA LEU A 133 -3.22 14.14 -2.91
C LEU A 133 -1.75 14.02 -3.32
N ARG A 134 -0.81 14.02 -2.36
CA ARG A 134 0.63 13.83 -2.62
C ARG A 134 0.89 12.53 -3.38
N ASN A 135 0.26 11.43 -2.98
CA ASN A 135 0.39 10.15 -3.69
C ASN A 135 -0.17 10.22 -5.13
N ARG A 136 -1.30 10.90 -5.35
CA ARG A 136 -1.84 11.10 -6.72
C ARG A 136 -0.92 11.94 -7.59
N VAL A 137 -0.36 13.01 -7.05
CA VAL A 137 0.64 13.86 -7.72
C VAL A 137 1.91 13.07 -8.05
N LYS A 138 2.38 12.22 -7.12
CA LYS A 138 3.51 11.29 -7.34
C LYS A 138 3.25 10.34 -8.51
N SER A 139 2.05 9.75 -8.59
CA SER A 139 1.71 8.77 -9.63
C SER A 139 1.40 9.38 -11.01
N HIS A 140 1.03 10.67 -11.09
CA HIS A 140 0.66 11.35 -12.33
C HIS A 140 1.43 12.67 -12.44
N PRO A 141 2.74 12.61 -12.75
CA PRO A 141 3.61 13.77 -12.70
C PRO A 141 3.19 14.85 -13.70
N ASP A 142 2.65 14.49 -14.85
CA ASP A 142 2.11 15.42 -15.86
C ASP A 142 0.96 16.28 -15.30
N VAL A 143 0.04 15.66 -14.55
CA VAL A 143 -1.03 16.36 -13.83
C VAL A 143 -0.44 17.21 -12.70
N GLY A 144 0.54 16.67 -11.99
CA GLY A 144 1.27 17.35 -10.92
C GLY A 144 1.96 18.62 -11.41
N GLU A 145 2.66 18.58 -12.54
CA GLU A 145 3.36 19.72 -13.14
C GLU A 145 2.41 20.85 -13.50
N ARG A 146 1.23 20.50 -14.03
CA ARG A 146 0.24 21.49 -14.46
C ARG A 146 -0.52 22.13 -13.30
N TRP A 147 -0.89 21.36 -12.28
CA TRP A 147 -1.86 21.81 -11.28
C TRP A 147 -1.32 21.89 -9.84
N TYR A 148 -0.24 21.16 -9.53
CA TYR A 148 0.32 21.07 -8.18
C TYR A 148 1.87 21.07 -8.19
N PRO A 149 2.52 22.03 -8.88
CA PRO A 149 3.97 21.99 -9.12
C PRO A 149 4.81 21.99 -7.84
N ASP A 150 4.36 22.70 -6.80
CA ASP A 150 5.08 22.76 -5.52
C ASP A 150 5.00 21.44 -4.74
N ILE A 151 3.83 20.77 -4.79
CA ILE A 151 3.67 19.44 -4.19
C ILE A 151 4.57 18.44 -4.91
N LEU A 152 4.58 18.46 -6.25
CA LEU A 152 5.42 17.56 -7.04
C LEU A 152 6.91 17.78 -6.76
N ARG A 153 7.35 19.04 -6.66
CA ARG A 153 8.73 19.38 -6.28
C ARG A 153 9.08 18.78 -4.92
N SER A 154 8.25 19.02 -3.92
CA SER A 154 8.44 18.49 -2.56
C SER A 154 8.53 16.96 -2.53
N VAL A 155 7.66 16.27 -3.29
CA VAL A 155 7.71 14.80 -3.43
C VAL A 155 9.02 14.33 -4.07
N ARG A 156 9.47 14.99 -5.15
CA ARG A 156 10.74 14.64 -5.83
C ARG A 156 11.95 14.83 -4.90
N GLU A 157 11.96 15.89 -4.09
CA GLU A 157 13.01 16.12 -3.09
C GLU A 157 13.03 15.04 -2.01
N GLU A 158 11.87 14.59 -1.51
CA GLU A 158 11.78 13.48 -0.56
C GLU A 158 12.35 12.18 -1.16
N GLN A 159 11.99 11.87 -2.41
CA GLN A 159 12.51 10.69 -3.09
C GLN A 159 14.03 10.74 -3.29
N ALA A 160 14.57 11.92 -3.64
CA ALA A 160 16.01 12.12 -3.76
C ALA A 160 16.72 11.89 -2.42
N ARG A 161 16.19 12.46 -1.33
CA ARG A 161 16.73 12.24 0.03
C ARG A 161 16.71 10.76 0.42
N ALA A 162 15.60 10.07 0.20
CA ALA A 162 15.45 8.64 0.50
C ALA A 162 16.43 7.77 -0.29
N ALA A 163 16.66 8.09 -1.58
CA ALA A 163 17.63 7.39 -2.42
C ALA A 163 19.07 7.58 -1.90
N THR A 164 19.43 8.78 -1.46
CA THR A 164 20.75 9.05 -0.85
C THR A 164 20.96 8.27 0.44
N THR A 165 19.99 8.29 1.36
CA THR A 165 20.08 7.56 2.63
C THR A 165 20.18 6.04 2.43
N SER A 166 19.44 5.48 1.49
CA SER A 166 19.52 4.05 1.15
C SER A 166 20.88 3.67 0.55
N SER A 167 21.46 4.55 -0.29
CA SER A 167 22.80 4.37 -0.85
C SER A 167 23.91 4.45 0.21
N GLU A 168 23.75 5.25 1.26
CA GLU A 168 24.73 5.36 2.35
C GLU A 168 24.65 4.17 3.32
N ALA A 169 23.45 3.68 3.62
CA ALA A 169 23.24 2.50 4.45
C ALA A 169 23.77 1.19 3.82
N GLY A 170 23.90 1.16 2.48
CA GLY A 170 24.44 0.02 1.73
C GLY A 170 25.96 0.02 1.54
N ARG A 171 26.70 1.05 1.99
CA ARG A 171 28.17 1.04 1.91
C ARG A 171 28.75 0.19 3.06
N PRO A 172 29.56 -0.86 2.78
CA PRO A 172 30.27 -1.54 3.84
C PRO A 172 31.19 -0.54 4.54
N THR A 173 31.10 -0.45 5.86
CA THR A 173 32.00 0.36 6.68
C THR A 173 33.42 -0.17 6.46
N SER A 174 34.23 0.50 5.65
CA SER A 174 35.65 0.20 5.58
C SER A 174 36.24 0.58 6.93
N ALA A 175 36.44 -0.42 7.78
CA ALA A 175 37.19 -0.27 9.01
C ALA A 175 38.56 0.33 8.67
N VAL A 176 38.82 1.49 9.27
CA VAL A 176 40.14 2.09 9.36
C VAL A 176 41.00 1.12 10.16
N GLU A 177 41.85 0.34 9.49
CA GLU A 177 42.99 -0.30 10.13
C GLU A 177 44.10 0.74 10.27
N ALA A 178 44.20 1.29 11.47
CA ALA A 178 45.40 1.95 11.95
C ALA A 178 46.48 0.88 12.23
N ARG A 179 47.62 0.98 11.54
CA ARG A 179 48.96 0.65 12.06
C ARG A 179 50.00 1.53 11.41
#